data_AF-A0A7X7TRJ7-F1
#
_entry.id   AF-A0A7X7TRJ7-F1
#
_cell.length_a   1.000
_cell.length_b   1.000
_cell.length_c   1.000
_cell.angle_alpha   90.00
_cell.angle_beta   90.00
_cell.angle_gamma   90.00
#
_symmetry.space_group_name_H-M   'P 1'
#
loop_
_entity.id
_entity.type
_entity.pdbx_description
1 polymer ?
#
loop_
_entity_poly.entity_id
_entity_poly.type
_entity_poly.pdbx_seq_one_letter_code
_entity_poly.pdbx_strand_id
1 'polypeptide(L)'
;MNFLPTTFDELKGANIKQLDIIFVTGDAYVDHPSFGVALLGRLLESKGYKVGIIAQPMNIEDVKRLGRPRLFFGVASGNVDSMVANYTASRKKRRSDDYTPGGINNRRPDRAVIQYVNLIRQAFKDVVVVIGGIEASLRRFAHYDWWSDKVRKSILLDSKADILVYGMGETATVEIAKRLESGQSIDGIRGTVVWKSSLNGLENGSNKSLHVPSYEEVCTDTDAYGRMYKDVSLMTDPFKEIVIIQKQDNRYVVQYPPAFPLGQNELDELYLLPYTRRVHPFYEAQGNVKAIETVRFSITSVRGCFGNCAFCALSNHQTTHIVSRSEESILEEVRRLTKMPEFRGTITDVGGPTANMYGSECDVRQS
;
A
#
# COMPACT_ATOMS: atom_id res chain seq x y z
N MET A 1 17.67 -1.24 17.97
CA MET A 1 17.00 -1.18 16.65
C MET A 1 16.75 0.28 16.36
N ASN A 2 17.14 0.74 15.16
CA ASN A 2 17.03 2.16 14.80
C ASN A 2 15.89 2.34 13.83
N PHE A 3 15.15 3.44 13.95
CA PHE A 3 14.10 3.81 13.02
C PHE A 3 14.65 4.16 11.63
N LEU A 4 13.80 4.08 10.61
CA LEU A 4 14.08 4.73 9.32
C LEU A 4 14.05 6.26 9.50
N PRO A 5 14.95 7.03 8.86
CA PRO A 5 14.99 8.48 9.03
C PRO A 5 13.70 9.17 8.59
N THR A 6 13.26 10.16 9.37
CA THR A 6 12.14 11.05 9.02
C THR A 6 12.52 12.53 9.06
N THR A 7 13.69 12.87 9.60
CA THR A 7 14.21 14.24 9.73
C THR A 7 15.55 14.43 9.01
N PHE A 8 15.86 15.69 8.69
CA PHE A 8 17.16 16.06 8.11
C PHE A 8 18.32 15.79 9.08
N ASP A 9 18.13 16.05 10.38
CA ASP A 9 19.18 15.84 11.39
C ASP A 9 19.56 14.36 11.53
N GLU A 10 18.61 13.45 11.37
CA GLU A 10 18.87 12.00 11.31
C GLU A 10 19.71 11.63 10.08
N LEU A 11 19.41 12.21 8.91
CA LEU A 11 20.22 11.99 7.71
C LEU A 11 21.66 12.49 7.92
N LYS A 12 21.82 13.68 8.52
CA LYS A 12 23.13 14.26 8.83
C LYS A 12 23.90 13.39 9.84
N GLY A 13 23.23 12.94 10.90
CA GLY A 13 23.82 12.06 11.91
C GLY A 13 24.25 10.69 11.37
N ALA A 14 23.50 10.16 10.39
CA ALA A 14 23.83 8.91 9.70
C ALA A 14 24.77 9.07 8.50
N ASN A 15 25.25 10.29 8.22
CA ASN A 15 26.05 10.63 7.03
C ASN A 15 25.38 10.19 5.70
N ILE A 16 24.05 10.27 5.64
CA ILE A 16 23.25 9.96 4.46
C ILE A 16 23.06 11.26 3.68
N LYS A 17 23.75 11.38 2.53
CA LYS A 17 23.61 12.54 1.63
C LYS A 17 22.31 12.53 0.82
N GLN A 18 21.84 11.34 0.48
CA GLN A 18 20.65 11.14 -0.35
C GLN A 18 20.03 9.79 -0.03
N LEU A 19 18.70 9.76 0.04
CA LEU A 19 17.90 8.55 0.16
C LEU A 19 17.60 7.96 -1.22
N ASP A 20 17.46 6.65 -1.29
CA ASP A 20 17.06 5.96 -2.51
C ASP A 20 15.54 6.05 -2.71
N ILE A 21 14.78 5.81 -1.64
CA ILE A 21 13.32 5.86 -1.63
C ILE A 21 12.85 6.74 -0.46
N ILE A 22 11.82 7.55 -0.70
CA ILE A 22 11.09 8.25 0.36
C ILE A 22 9.62 7.85 0.29
N PHE A 23 9.09 7.32 1.39
CA PHE A 23 7.66 7.08 1.51
C PHE A 23 6.93 8.28 2.10
N VAL A 24 5.76 8.59 1.55
CA VAL A 24 4.81 9.55 2.07
C VAL A 24 3.54 8.83 2.48
N THR A 25 3.10 9.01 3.73
CA THR A 25 1.97 8.26 4.30
C THR A 25 0.97 9.15 5.04
N GLY A 26 -0.29 8.73 5.08
CA GLY A 26 -1.35 9.40 5.84
C GLY A 26 -1.45 9.01 7.31
N ASP A 27 -0.65 8.05 7.77
CA ASP A 27 -0.53 7.71 9.19
C ASP A 27 0.74 8.33 9.79
N ALA A 28 0.80 8.51 11.11
CA ALA A 28 2.06 8.74 11.81
C ALA A 28 3.06 7.60 11.51
N TYR A 29 4.36 7.90 11.54
CA TYR A 29 5.36 6.83 11.39
C TYR A 29 5.41 5.97 12.66
N VAL A 30 4.78 4.81 12.56
CA VAL A 30 4.85 3.73 13.54
C VAL A 30 5.62 2.57 12.90
N ASP A 31 6.74 2.20 13.50
CA ASP A 31 7.64 1.20 12.94
C ASP A 31 7.23 -0.20 13.41
N HIS A 32 6.17 -0.70 12.79
CA HIS A 32 5.50 -1.95 13.15
C HIS A 32 5.06 -2.70 11.88
N PRO A 33 5.12 -4.05 11.83
CA PRO A 33 4.80 -4.82 10.62
C PRO A 33 3.34 -4.68 10.16
N SER A 34 2.42 -4.25 11.02
CA SER A 34 1.03 -3.96 10.64
C SER A 34 0.86 -2.64 9.88
N PHE A 35 1.91 -1.81 9.79
CA PHE A 35 1.90 -0.55 9.04
C PHE A 35 2.56 -0.77 7.70
N GLY A 36 1.77 -0.81 6.62
CA GLY A 36 2.26 -1.22 5.29
C GLY A 36 3.48 -0.43 4.81
N VAL A 37 3.51 0.88 5.07
CA VAL A 37 4.66 1.75 4.70
C VAL A 37 5.91 1.44 5.53
N ALA A 38 5.77 1.17 6.83
CA ALA A 38 6.91 0.77 7.66
C ALA A 38 7.45 -0.60 7.24
N LEU A 39 6.55 -1.55 6.96
CA LEU A 39 6.89 -2.88 6.46
C LEU A 39 7.65 -2.80 5.13
N LEU A 40 7.15 -2.05 4.14
CA LEU A 40 7.84 -1.88 2.86
C LEU A 40 9.18 -1.14 3.03
N GLY A 41 9.25 -0.16 3.93
CA GLY A 41 10.48 0.54 4.24
C GLY A 41 11.55 -0.38 4.82
N ARG A 42 11.19 -1.24 5.78
CA ARG A 42 12.09 -2.25 6.36
C ARG A 42 12.50 -3.31 5.35
N LEU A 43 11.58 -3.73 4.48
CA LEU A 43 11.90 -4.66 3.41
C LEU A 43 12.96 -4.07 2.46
N LEU A 44 12.77 -2.83 2.00
CA LEU A 44 13.74 -2.17 1.13
C LEU A 44 15.08 -1.92 1.83
N GLU A 45 15.07 -1.53 3.11
CA GLU A 45 16.28 -1.42 3.93
C GLU A 45 17.03 -2.76 4.02
N SER A 46 16.32 -3.88 4.19
CA SER A 46 16.94 -5.21 4.22
C SER A 46 17.54 -5.63 2.88
N LYS A 47 17.11 -5.01 1.77
CA LYS A 47 17.71 -5.16 0.44
C LYS A 47 18.84 -4.15 0.16
N GLY A 48 19.23 -3.34 1.14
CA GLY A 48 20.36 -2.41 1.05
C GLY A 48 20.00 -0.99 0.60
N TYR A 49 18.72 -0.67 0.42
CA TYR A 49 18.29 0.68 0.04
C TYR A 49 18.23 1.62 1.25
N LYS A 50 18.58 2.89 1.03
CA LYS A 50 18.42 3.97 2.00
C LYS A 50 16.99 4.50 1.91
N VAL A 51 16.17 4.25 2.92
CA VAL A 51 14.75 4.59 2.92
C VAL A 51 14.44 5.62 3.99
N GLY A 52 13.61 6.61 3.67
CA GLY A 52 13.04 7.53 4.66
C GLY A 52 11.53 7.60 4.59
N ILE A 53 10.90 8.11 5.64
CA ILE A 53 9.43 8.23 5.74
C ILE A 53 9.05 9.67 6.08
N ILE A 54 8.08 10.22 5.36
CA ILE A 54 7.42 11.50 5.64
C ILE A 54 5.94 11.18 5.94
N ALA A 55 5.55 11.28 7.20
CA ALA A 55 4.18 11.03 7.62
C ALA A 55 3.40 12.35 7.73
N GLN A 56 2.18 12.34 7.19
CA GLN A 56 1.19 13.41 7.22
C GLN A 56 1.73 14.80 6.83
N PRO A 57 2.40 14.95 5.67
CA PRO A 57 2.83 16.25 5.21
C PRO A 57 1.62 17.13 4.88
N MET A 58 1.66 18.38 5.35
CA MET A 58 0.60 19.36 5.14
C MET A 58 0.93 20.36 4.06
N ASN A 59 2.21 20.52 3.74
CA ASN A 59 2.71 21.51 2.80
C ASN A 59 3.96 21.02 2.05
N ILE A 60 4.43 21.84 1.12
CA ILE A 60 5.60 21.55 0.27
C ILE A 60 6.88 21.39 1.10
N GLU A 61 7.04 22.18 2.18
CA GLU A 61 8.26 22.14 3.01
C GLU A 61 8.36 20.84 3.80
N ASP A 62 7.23 20.28 4.25
CA ASP A 62 7.20 18.94 4.86
C ASP A 62 7.72 17.88 3.89
N VAL A 63 7.30 17.95 2.61
CA VAL A 63 7.74 17.00 1.56
C VAL A 63 9.21 17.17 1.21
N LYS A 64 9.75 18.40 1.29
CA LYS A 64 11.17 18.68 1.03
C LYS A 64 12.11 18.27 2.15
N ARG A 65 11.61 17.98 3.36
CA ARG A 65 12.42 17.78 4.57
C ARG A 65 13.53 16.73 4.43
N LEU A 66 13.32 15.68 3.63
CA LEU A 66 14.30 14.62 3.39
C LEU A 66 15.03 14.76 2.04
N GLY A 67 14.76 15.83 1.29
CA GLY A 67 15.34 16.06 -0.04
C GLY A 67 14.72 15.19 -1.14
N ARG A 68 15.44 15.09 -2.26
CA ARG A 68 15.02 14.34 -3.44
C ARG A 68 15.52 12.89 -3.37
N PRO A 69 14.64 11.88 -3.52
CA PRO A 69 15.06 10.49 -3.57
C PRO A 69 15.77 10.20 -4.90
N ARG A 70 16.72 9.26 -4.88
CA ARG A 70 17.43 8.81 -6.09
C ARG A 70 16.52 8.04 -7.03
N LEU A 71 15.64 7.18 -6.49
CA LEU A 71 14.79 6.28 -7.27
C LEU A 71 13.36 6.80 -7.38
N PHE A 72 12.61 6.85 -6.27
CA PHE A 72 11.20 7.27 -6.32
C PHE A 72 10.64 7.74 -4.97
N PHE A 73 9.52 8.46 -5.05
CA PHE A 73 8.60 8.65 -3.92
C PHE A 73 7.53 7.57 -3.91
N GLY A 74 7.35 6.87 -2.80
CA GLY A 74 6.23 5.94 -2.59
C GLY A 74 5.11 6.62 -1.81
N VAL A 75 3.85 6.55 -2.22
CA VAL A 75 2.75 7.30 -1.60
C VAL A 75 1.59 6.39 -1.24
N ALA A 76 1.12 6.47 0.00
CA ALA A 76 -0.07 5.77 0.49
C ALA A 76 -0.93 6.65 1.40
N SER A 77 -2.22 6.35 1.49
CA SER A 77 -3.15 7.02 2.42
C SER A 77 -2.96 6.61 3.89
N GLY A 78 -2.06 5.67 4.16
CA GLY A 78 -1.93 4.94 5.43
C GLY A 78 -2.57 3.55 5.36
N ASN A 79 -2.85 2.97 6.54
CA ASN A 79 -3.46 1.67 6.72
C ASN A 79 -4.95 1.64 6.37
N VAL A 80 -5.59 2.81 6.25
CA VAL A 80 -6.98 2.95 5.86
C VAL A 80 -7.13 3.97 4.74
N ASP A 81 -8.24 3.86 4.01
CA ASP A 81 -8.66 4.89 3.06
C ASP A 81 -8.86 6.26 3.75
N SER A 82 -8.43 7.32 3.09
CA SER A 82 -8.45 8.67 3.68
C SER A 82 -9.86 9.18 3.95
N MET A 83 -10.84 8.83 3.10
CA MET A 83 -12.23 9.24 3.30
C MET A 83 -12.86 8.47 4.47
N VAL A 84 -12.55 7.18 4.61
CA VAL A 84 -12.99 6.36 5.75
C VAL A 84 -12.36 6.84 7.06
N ALA A 85 -11.09 7.26 7.03
CA ALA A 85 -10.43 7.88 8.19
C ALA A 85 -11.07 9.20 8.58
N ASN A 86 -11.51 9.98 7.59
CA ASN A 86 -11.99 11.34 7.82
C ASN A 86 -13.50 11.42 8.13
N TYR A 87 -14.30 10.45 7.70
CA TYR A 87 -15.75 10.50 7.80
C TYR A 87 -16.37 9.18 8.31
N THR A 88 -17.55 9.30 8.90
CA THR A 88 -18.43 8.15 9.19
C THR A 88 -19.18 7.73 7.93
N ALA A 89 -19.79 6.54 7.95
CA ALA A 89 -20.63 6.04 6.84
C ALA A 89 -21.79 7.01 6.50
N SER A 90 -22.29 7.75 7.49
CA SER A 90 -23.31 8.80 7.31
C SER A 90 -22.74 10.16 6.88
N ARG A 91 -21.52 10.20 6.32
CA ARG A 91 -20.82 11.40 5.83
C ARG A 91 -20.55 12.48 6.89
N LYS A 92 -20.55 12.14 8.18
CA LYS A 92 -20.18 13.07 9.26
C LYS A 92 -18.67 13.06 9.45
N LYS A 93 -18.04 14.23 9.53
CA LYS A 93 -16.59 14.32 9.81
C LYS A 93 -16.29 13.71 11.18
N ARG A 94 -15.32 12.80 11.23
CA ARG A 94 -14.81 12.21 12.47
C ARG A 94 -14.03 13.26 13.25
N ARG A 95 -14.22 13.29 14.56
CA ARG A 95 -13.48 14.21 15.44
C ARG A 95 -12.05 13.74 15.71
N SER A 96 -11.81 12.43 15.61
CA SER A 96 -10.52 11.82 15.89
C SER A 96 -10.04 10.89 14.77
N ASP A 97 -8.72 10.80 14.61
CA ASP A 97 -8.02 9.82 13.77
C ASP A 97 -6.98 9.10 14.63
N ASP A 98 -7.17 7.79 14.84
CA ASP A 98 -6.33 6.96 15.71
C ASP A 98 -4.87 6.86 15.21
N TYR A 99 -4.61 7.15 13.93
CA TYR A 99 -3.28 7.14 13.33
C TYR A 99 -2.57 8.50 13.34
N THR A 100 -3.25 9.57 13.81
CA THR A 100 -2.68 10.91 13.88
C THR A 100 -2.12 11.19 15.28
N PRO A 101 -0.92 11.81 15.43
CA PRO A 101 -0.42 12.20 16.76
C PRO A 101 -1.38 13.15 17.47
N GLY A 102 -1.71 12.84 18.72
CA GLY A 102 -2.71 13.57 19.52
C GLY A 102 -4.16 13.26 19.13
N GLY A 103 -4.38 12.37 18.15
CA GLY A 103 -5.69 11.89 17.75
C GLY A 103 -6.57 12.91 17.02
N ILE A 104 -6.09 14.13 16.73
CA ILE A 104 -6.88 15.19 16.11
C ILE A 104 -7.01 14.92 14.61
N ASN A 105 -8.24 14.81 14.10
CA ASN A 105 -8.48 14.54 12.68
C ASN A 105 -8.34 15.81 11.80
N ASN A 106 -7.11 16.26 11.62
CA ASN A 106 -6.78 17.45 10.83
C ASN A 106 -5.53 17.31 9.93
N ARG A 107 -4.86 16.15 9.95
CA ARG A 107 -3.57 15.97 9.23
C ARG A 107 -3.63 15.07 8.00
N ARG A 108 -4.59 14.16 7.93
CA ARG A 108 -4.81 13.34 6.73
C ARG A 108 -5.83 14.04 5.83
N PRO A 109 -5.44 14.53 4.64
CA PRO A 109 -6.39 15.19 3.76
C PRO A 109 -7.29 14.17 3.05
N ASP A 110 -8.47 14.63 2.62
CA ASP A 110 -9.37 13.85 1.78
C ASP A 110 -8.69 13.48 0.46
N ARG A 111 -8.81 12.21 0.06
CA ARG A 111 -8.11 11.63 -1.10
C ARG A 111 -6.60 11.87 -1.00
N ALA A 112 -6.05 11.45 0.14
CA ALA A 112 -4.69 11.72 0.56
C ALA A 112 -3.64 11.40 -0.50
N VAL A 113 -3.76 10.27 -1.21
CA VAL A 113 -2.85 9.91 -2.30
C VAL A 113 -2.76 11.02 -3.36
N ILE A 114 -3.88 11.56 -3.82
CA ILE A 114 -3.89 12.64 -4.83
C ILE A 114 -3.22 13.90 -4.28
N GLN A 115 -3.52 14.27 -3.04
CA GLN A 115 -2.96 15.48 -2.42
C GLN A 115 -1.44 15.36 -2.21
N TYR A 116 -0.97 14.22 -1.73
CA TYR A 116 0.46 13.99 -1.51
C TYR A 116 1.24 13.93 -2.83
N VAL A 117 0.70 13.30 -3.87
CA VAL A 117 1.31 13.34 -5.21
C VAL A 117 1.38 14.78 -5.72
N ASN A 118 0.32 15.58 -5.54
CA ASN A 118 0.33 16.99 -5.92
C ASN A 118 1.40 17.80 -5.16
N LEU A 119 1.60 17.57 -3.87
CA LEU A 119 2.67 18.22 -3.10
C LEU A 119 4.05 17.81 -3.62
N ILE A 120 4.26 16.52 -3.91
CA ILE A 120 5.52 16.00 -4.48
C ILE A 120 5.80 16.64 -5.83
N ARG A 121 4.82 16.70 -6.73
CA ARG A 121 4.97 17.29 -8.08
C ARG A 121 5.25 18.80 -8.03
N GLN A 122 4.77 19.50 -7.00
CA GLN A 122 5.12 20.91 -6.75
C GLN A 122 6.54 21.06 -6.20
N ALA A 123 6.97 20.17 -5.31
CA ALA A 123 8.28 20.20 -4.68
C ALA A 123 9.42 19.77 -5.62
N PHE A 124 9.17 18.76 -6.45
CA PHE A 124 10.18 18.09 -7.27
C PHE A 124 9.66 17.80 -8.68
N LYS A 125 10.34 18.34 -9.69
CA LYS A 125 10.11 18.02 -11.10
C LYS A 125 10.75 16.68 -11.45
N ASP A 126 10.16 15.95 -12.39
CA ASP A 126 10.77 14.75 -13.00
C ASP A 126 11.21 13.67 -11.98
N VAL A 127 10.45 13.49 -10.90
CA VAL A 127 10.62 12.37 -9.97
C VAL A 127 9.65 11.25 -10.32
N VAL A 128 10.07 10.01 -10.14
CA VAL A 128 9.13 8.88 -10.23
C VAL A 128 8.29 8.86 -8.96
N VAL A 129 6.98 8.75 -9.13
CA VAL A 129 6.00 8.65 -8.04
C VAL A 129 5.22 7.36 -8.18
N VAL A 130 5.40 6.49 -7.18
CA VAL A 130 4.73 5.20 -7.05
C VAL A 130 3.62 5.35 -6.03
N ILE A 131 2.37 5.08 -6.40
CA ILE A 131 1.23 5.11 -5.47
C ILE A 131 0.80 3.70 -5.08
N GLY A 132 0.30 3.51 -3.86
CA GLY A 132 -0.12 2.20 -3.37
C GLY A 132 -1.00 2.26 -2.14
N GLY A 133 -1.16 1.11 -1.48
CA GLY A 133 -2.05 0.95 -0.32
C GLY A 133 -3.52 0.76 -0.70
N ILE A 134 -4.40 0.71 0.30
CA ILE A 134 -5.83 0.39 0.11
C ILE A 134 -6.53 1.43 -0.77
N GLU A 135 -6.28 2.72 -0.51
CA GLU A 135 -6.91 3.82 -1.26
C GLU A 135 -6.59 3.75 -2.77
N ALA A 136 -5.33 3.50 -3.12
CA ALA A 136 -4.93 3.37 -4.52
C ALA A 136 -5.41 2.05 -5.13
N SER A 137 -5.22 0.94 -4.41
CA SER A 137 -5.58 -0.40 -4.86
C SER A 137 -7.05 -0.51 -5.22
N LEU A 138 -7.97 0.05 -4.43
CA LEU A 138 -9.41 -0.08 -4.71
C LEU A 138 -9.92 0.87 -5.81
N ARG A 139 -9.10 1.83 -6.25
CA ARG A 139 -9.45 2.87 -7.23
C ARG A 139 -8.62 2.78 -8.52
N ARG A 140 -8.17 1.57 -8.87
CA ARG A 140 -7.34 1.29 -10.06
C ARG A 140 -8.01 1.60 -11.38
N PHE A 141 -9.30 1.31 -11.48
CA PHE A 141 -10.13 1.55 -12.64
C PHE A 141 -11.18 2.61 -12.34
N ALA A 142 -12.06 2.86 -13.31
CA ALA A 142 -13.27 3.63 -13.06
C ALA A 142 -14.03 3.01 -11.87
N HIS A 143 -14.45 3.83 -10.93
CA HIS A 143 -15.09 3.37 -9.70
C HIS A 143 -16.17 4.35 -9.26
N TYR A 144 -17.25 3.82 -8.71
CA TYR A 144 -18.27 4.64 -8.09
C TYR A 144 -17.75 5.20 -6.75
N ASP A 145 -17.73 6.52 -6.66
CA ASP A 145 -17.30 7.24 -5.47
C ASP A 145 -18.53 7.66 -4.65
N TRP A 146 -18.85 6.88 -3.62
CA TRP A 146 -19.97 7.15 -2.71
C TRP A 146 -19.95 8.57 -2.10
N TRP A 147 -18.77 9.16 -1.93
CA TRP A 147 -18.61 10.48 -1.32
C TRP A 147 -19.07 11.62 -2.22
N SER A 148 -18.85 11.52 -3.53
CA SER A 148 -19.27 12.52 -4.51
C SER A 148 -20.43 12.07 -5.41
N ASP A 149 -20.99 10.89 -5.13
CA ASP A 149 -22.12 10.29 -5.82
C ASP A 149 -21.96 10.27 -7.35
N LYS A 150 -20.80 9.81 -7.81
CA LYS A 150 -20.47 9.73 -9.24
C LYS A 150 -19.44 8.67 -9.51
N VAL A 151 -19.37 8.21 -10.76
CA VAL A 151 -18.25 7.42 -11.24
C VAL A 151 -17.05 8.34 -11.44
N ARG A 152 -15.90 7.95 -10.87
CA ARG A 152 -14.61 8.62 -11.03
C ARG A 152 -13.68 7.78 -11.88
N LYS A 153 -12.71 8.45 -12.49
CA LYS A 153 -11.59 7.84 -13.21
C LYS A 153 -10.67 7.08 -12.27
N SER A 154 -9.71 6.38 -12.86
CA SER A 154 -8.61 5.77 -12.11
C SER A 154 -7.87 6.80 -11.27
N ILE A 155 -7.56 6.47 -10.01
CA ILE A 155 -6.74 7.32 -9.14
C ILE A 155 -5.34 7.56 -9.72
N LEU A 156 -4.83 6.64 -10.57
CA LEU A 156 -3.57 6.82 -11.28
C LEU A 156 -3.63 8.04 -12.21
N LEU A 157 -4.72 8.19 -12.96
CA LEU A 157 -4.92 9.34 -13.85
C LEU A 157 -5.20 10.62 -13.08
N ASP A 158 -6.05 10.56 -12.03
CA ASP A 158 -6.40 11.71 -11.19
C ASP A 158 -5.17 12.27 -10.45
N SER A 159 -4.28 11.41 -9.95
CA SER A 159 -3.08 11.81 -9.20
C SER A 159 -1.90 12.19 -10.08
N LYS A 160 -1.85 11.72 -11.34
CA LYS A 160 -0.68 11.85 -12.23
C LYS A 160 0.58 11.20 -11.66
N ALA A 161 0.41 10.11 -10.90
CA ALA A 161 1.51 9.22 -10.55
C ALA A 161 2.00 8.43 -11.78
N ASP A 162 3.21 7.90 -11.70
CA ASP A 162 3.83 7.18 -12.83
C ASP A 162 3.39 5.72 -12.88
N ILE A 163 3.19 5.11 -11.70
CA ILE A 163 2.78 3.71 -11.55
C ILE A 163 1.99 3.53 -10.25
N LEU A 164 1.04 2.60 -10.27
CA LEU A 164 0.25 2.21 -9.10
C LEU A 164 0.58 0.75 -8.75
N VAL A 165 0.99 0.49 -7.51
CA VAL A 165 1.15 -0.85 -6.95
C VAL A 165 -0.13 -1.24 -6.22
N TYR A 166 -0.69 -2.40 -6.55
CA TYR A 166 -1.94 -2.87 -5.95
C TYR A 166 -1.81 -4.22 -5.26
N GLY A 167 -2.66 -4.38 -4.25
CA GLY A 167 -2.60 -5.53 -3.37
C GLY A 167 -1.37 -5.50 -2.48
N MET A 168 -0.78 -6.67 -2.25
CA MET A 168 0.47 -6.83 -1.50
C MET A 168 1.64 -6.32 -2.33
N GLY A 169 2.27 -5.24 -1.86
CA GLY A 169 3.22 -4.45 -2.65
C GLY A 169 4.69 -4.86 -2.55
N GLU A 170 5.03 -5.88 -1.77
CA GLU A 170 6.40 -6.26 -1.43
C GLU A 170 7.25 -6.52 -2.68
N THR A 171 6.85 -7.48 -3.50
CA THR A 171 7.59 -7.89 -4.71
C THR A 171 7.63 -6.78 -5.75
N ALA A 172 6.49 -6.13 -5.99
CA ALA A 172 6.37 -5.06 -6.99
C ALA A 172 7.23 -3.84 -6.62
N THR A 173 7.26 -3.44 -5.35
CA THR A 173 8.03 -2.28 -4.88
C THR A 173 9.54 -2.54 -4.98
N VAL A 174 9.99 -3.74 -4.61
CA VAL A 174 11.39 -4.15 -4.77
C VAL A 174 11.79 -4.19 -6.24
N GLU A 175 10.93 -4.74 -7.11
CA GLU A 175 11.18 -4.78 -8.56
C GLU A 175 11.26 -3.38 -9.17
N ILE A 176 10.36 -2.46 -8.77
CA ILE A 176 10.42 -1.06 -9.20
C ILE A 176 11.77 -0.43 -8.82
N ALA A 177 12.23 -0.63 -7.58
CA ALA A 177 13.52 -0.11 -7.13
C ALA A 177 14.69 -0.65 -7.99
N LYS A 178 14.72 -1.97 -8.22
CA LYS A 178 15.75 -2.64 -9.05
C LYS A 178 15.76 -2.14 -10.49
N ARG A 179 14.59 -1.99 -11.11
CA ARG A 179 14.49 -1.52 -12.50
C ARG A 179 14.92 -0.07 -12.64
N LEU A 180 14.49 0.81 -11.74
CA LEU A 180 14.93 2.21 -11.75
C LEU A 180 16.43 2.33 -11.50
N GLU A 181 17.00 1.52 -10.62
CA GLU A 181 18.44 1.48 -10.34
C GLU A 181 19.26 1.04 -11.55
N SER A 182 18.74 0.12 -12.36
CA SER A 182 19.37 -0.36 -13.59
C SER A 182 18.98 0.41 -14.86
N GLY A 183 18.17 1.48 -14.73
CA GLY A 183 17.70 2.27 -15.87
C GLY A 183 16.68 1.55 -16.77
N GLN A 184 16.04 0.50 -16.27
CA GLN A 184 15.02 -0.27 -16.98
C GLN A 184 13.62 0.33 -16.80
N SER A 185 12.72 0.01 -17.73
CA SER A 185 11.32 0.40 -17.66
C SER A 185 10.57 -0.30 -16.51
N ILE A 186 9.79 0.47 -15.76
CA ILE A 186 8.89 -0.04 -14.69
C ILE A 186 7.56 -0.60 -15.23
N ASP A 187 7.37 -0.60 -16.55
CA ASP A 187 6.21 -1.17 -17.22
C ASP A 187 6.20 -2.72 -17.13
N GLY A 188 5.02 -3.33 -17.07
CA GLY A 188 4.90 -4.79 -17.10
C GLY A 188 5.20 -5.51 -15.78
N ILE A 189 5.37 -4.79 -14.67
CA ILE A 189 5.63 -5.40 -13.37
C ILE A 189 4.33 -6.01 -12.82
N ARG A 190 4.36 -7.26 -12.35
CA ARG A 190 3.21 -7.90 -11.68
C ARG A 190 2.79 -7.12 -10.44
N GLY A 191 1.48 -7.01 -10.21
CA GLY A 191 0.91 -6.23 -9.12
C GLY A 191 0.92 -4.73 -9.39
N THR A 192 1.06 -4.30 -10.65
CA THR A 192 1.05 -2.88 -11.00
C THR A 192 0.00 -2.50 -12.03
N VAL A 193 -0.36 -1.22 -12.00
CA VAL A 193 -1.19 -0.54 -13.00
C VAL A 193 -0.41 0.64 -13.54
N VAL A 194 -0.42 0.78 -14.86
CA VAL A 194 0.16 1.92 -15.59
C VAL A 194 -0.92 2.55 -16.46
N TRP A 195 -0.62 3.73 -17.01
CA TRP A 195 -1.41 4.27 -18.11
C TRP A 195 -0.59 4.33 -19.39
N LYS A 196 -1.25 4.17 -20.54
CA LYS A 196 -0.63 4.23 -21.86
C LYS A 196 -1.45 5.12 -22.79
N SER A 197 -0.79 5.82 -23.71
CA SER A 197 -1.45 6.57 -24.79
C SER A 197 -1.86 5.68 -25.97
N SER A 198 -1.21 4.52 -26.11
CA SER A 198 -1.48 3.51 -27.13
C SER A 198 -1.19 2.12 -26.57
N LEU A 199 -1.87 1.10 -27.10
CA LEU A 199 -1.67 -0.30 -26.74
C LEU A 199 -0.63 -1.01 -27.62
N ASN A 200 -0.01 -0.30 -28.56
CA ASN A 200 1.02 -0.86 -29.44
C ASN A 200 2.12 -1.55 -28.63
N GLY A 201 2.40 -2.82 -28.97
CA GLY A 201 3.39 -3.65 -28.29
C GLY A 201 2.89 -4.41 -27.05
N LEU A 202 1.73 -4.06 -26.50
CA LEU A 202 1.09 -4.83 -25.42
C LEU A 202 0.42 -6.10 -25.98
N GLU A 203 -0.18 -5.99 -27.16
CA GLU A 203 -0.86 -7.07 -27.89
C GLU A 203 0.13 -8.11 -28.47
N ASN A 204 1.42 -7.79 -28.54
CA ASN A 204 2.48 -8.69 -29.01
C ASN A 204 3.09 -9.53 -27.88
N GLY A 205 2.66 -9.33 -26.62
CA GLY A 205 3.11 -10.10 -25.47
C GLY A 205 2.40 -11.46 -25.38
N SER A 206 2.98 -12.39 -24.62
CA SER A 206 2.40 -13.72 -24.34
C SER A 206 1.16 -13.69 -23.43
N ASN A 207 0.78 -12.53 -22.90
CA ASN A 207 -0.28 -12.41 -21.91
C ASN A 207 -1.65 -12.24 -22.57
N LYS A 208 -2.65 -12.96 -22.06
CA LYS A 208 -4.05 -12.74 -22.45
C LYS A 208 -4.49 -11.36 -21.97
N SER A 209 -5.15 -10.59 -22.83
CA SER A 209 -5.72 -9.29 -22.45
C SER A 209 -7.24 -9.37 -22.32
N LEU A 210 -7.79 -8.58 -21.41
CA LEU A 210 -9.23 -8.39 -21.22
C LEU A 210 -9.54 -6.89 -21.26
N HIS A 211 -10.33 -6.49 -22.26
CA HIS A 211 -10.86 -5.14 -22.34
C HIS A 211 -12.18 -5.07 -21.58
N VAL A 212 -12.22 -4.24 -20.55
CA VAL A 212 -13.46 -3.95 -19.81
C VAL A 212 -14.12 -2.68 -20.36
N PRO A 213 -15.43 -2.46 -20.12
CA PRO A 213 -16.13 -1.25 -20.54
C PRO A 213 -15.36 0.03 -20.18
N SER A 214 -15.33 0.98 -21.10
CA SER A 214 -14.63 2.26 -20.96
C SER A 214 -15.21 3.12 -19.84
N TYR A 215 -14.45 4.11 -19.37
CA TYR A 215 -14.94 5.09 -18.40
C TYR A 215 -16.22 5.78 -18.88
N GLU A 216 -16.27 6.15 -20.17
CA GLU A 216 -17.41 6.82 -20.78
C GLU A 216 -18.66 5.93 -20.74
N GLU A 217 -18.53 4.65 -21.07
CA GLU A 217 -19.64 3.67 -21.02
C GLU A 217 -20.15 3.48 -19.58
N VAL A 218 -19.25 3.23 -18.62
CA VAL A 218 -19.66 2.96 -17.23
C VAL A 218 -20.21 4.18 -16.50
N CYS A 219 -20.00 5.39 -17.02
CA CYS A 219 -20.64 6.60 -16.50
C CYS A 219 -22.13 6.69 -16.86
N THR A 220 -22.57 6.03 -17.93
CA THR A 220 -23.94 6.15 -18.44
C THR A 220 -24.74 4.84 -18.42
N ASP A 221 -24.08 3.69 -18.30
CA ASP A 221 -24.70 2.37 -18.25
C ASP A 221 -24.32 1.63 -16.95
N THR A 222 -25.31 1.43 -16.09
CA THR A 222 -25.15 0.70 -14.81
C THR A 222 -24.84 -0.79 -15.02
N ASP A 223 -25.34 -1.40 -16.09
CA ASP A 223 -25.04 -2.79 -16.41
C ASP A 223 -23.60 -2.91 -16.94
N ALA A 224 -23.12 -1.92 -17.71
CA ALA A 224 -21.71 -1.85 -18.09
C ALA A 224 -20.80 -1.73 -16.86
N TYR A 225 -21.17 -0.89 -15.90
CA TYR A 225 -20.44 -0.78 -14.63
C TYR A 225 -20.42 -2.12 -13.88
N GLY A 226 -21.58 -2.79 -13.77
CA GLY A 226 -21.70 -4.11 -13.14
C GLY A 226 -20.84 -5.19 -13.80
N ARG A 227 -20.84 -5.24 -15.14
CA ARG A 227 -19.97 -6.14 -15.93
C ARG A 227 -18.49 -5.84 -15.69
N MET A 228 -18.08 -4.57 -15.79
CA MET A 228 -16.71 -4.14 -15.53
C MET A 228 -16.25 -4.57 -14.13
N TYR A 229 -17.05 -4.27 -13.09
CA TYR A 229 -16.69 -4.61 -11.72
C TYR A 229 -16.55 -6.13 -11.53
N LYS A 230 -17.51 -6.92 -12.04
CA LYS A 230 -17.46 -8.38 -12.01
C LYS A 230 -16.19 -8.90 -12.69
N ASP A 231 -15.89 -8.44 -13.89
CA ASP A 231 -14.74 -8.89 -14.66
C ASP A 231 -13.42 -8.54 -13.98
N VAL A 232 -13.28 -7.30 -13.49
CA VAL A 232 -12.09 -6.89 -12.72
C VAL A 232 -11.93 -7.75 -11.47
N SER A 233 -12.99 -7.93 -10.68
CA SER A 233 -12.91 -8.72 -9.43
C SER A 233 -12.60 -10.19 -9.70
N LEU A 234 -13.23 -10.80 -10.70
CA LEU A 234 -13.01 -12.23 -10.98
C LEU A 234 -11.67 -12.48 -11.66
N MET A 235 -11.18 -11.57 -12.51
CA MET A 235 -9.95 -11.78 -13.27
C MET A 235 -8.70 -11.28 -12.57
N THR A 236 -8.82 -10.54 -11.46
CA THR A 236 -7.70 -10.17 -10.59
C THR A 236 -7.32 -11.35 -9.69
N ASP A 237 -6.71 -12.38 -10.29
CA ASP A 237 -6.12 -13.53 -9.58
C ASP A 237 -4.69 -13.77 -10.09
N PRO A 238 -3.69 -13.96 -9.21
CA PRO A 238 -2.28 -14.12 -9.60
C PRO A 238 -2.02 -15.27 -10.57
N PHE A 239 -2.89 -16.29 -10.63
CA PHE A 239 -2.70 -17.48 -11.48
C PHE A 239 -3.44 -17.43 -12.82
N LYS A 240 -4.20 -16.36 -13.11
CA LYS A 240 -4.93 -16.22 -14.37
C LYS A 240 -4.10 -15.65 -15.53
N GLU A 241 -2.97 -15.01 -15.23
CA GLU A 241 -2.07 -14.38 -16.24
C GLU A 241 -2.79 -13.45 -17.23
N ILE A 242 -3.77 -12.67 -16.74
CA ILE A 242 -4.56 -11.73 -17.55
C ILE A 242 -4.13 -10.28 -17.30
N VAL A 243 -3.92 -9.54 -18.38
CA VAL A 243 -3.79 -8.08 -18.38
C VAL A 243 -5.18 -7.46 -18.57
N ILE A 244 -5.61 -6.60 -17.65
CA ILE A 244 -6.93 -5.95 -17.72
C ILE A 244 -6.74 -4.51 -18.22
N ILE A 245 -7.53 -4.11 -19.21
CA ILE A 245 -7.39 -2.84 -19.91
C ILE A 245 -8.73 -2.09 -19.87
N GLN A 246 -8.70 -0.84 -19.43
CA GLN A 246 -9.84 0.07 -19.52
C GLN A 246 -9.44 1.34 -20.26
N LYS A 247 -10.22 1.70 -21.28
CA LYS A 247 -10.09 3.01 -21.94
C LYS A 247 -10.71 4.10 -21.05
N GLN A 248 -9.97 5.18 -20.81
CA GLN A 248 -10.46 6.38 -20.13
C GLN A 248 -9.97 7.62 -20.90
N ASP A 249 -10.89 8.42 -21.44
CA ASP A 249 -10.61 9.46 -22.42
C ASP A 249 -9.79 8.92 -23.62
N ASN A 250 -8.62 9.51 -23.87
CA ASN A 250 -7.67 9.13 -24.91
C ASN A 250 -6.51 8.28 -24.36
N ARG A 251 -6.70 7.63 -23.22
CA ARG A 251 -5.67 6.82 -22.54
C ARG A 251 -6.21 5.44 -22.18
N TYR A 252 -5.31 4.53 -21.90
CA TYR A 252 -5.61 3.18 -21.44
C TYR A 252 -5.01 2.97 -20.06
N VAL A 253 -5.84 2.58 -19.10
CA VAL A 253 -5.40 2.09 -17.79
C VAL A 253 -5.17 0.59 -17.93
N VAL A 254 -3.95 0.14 -17.64
CA VAL A 254 -3.49 -1.24 -17.88
C VAL A 254 -3.03 -1.84 -16.57
N GLN A 255 -3.77 -2.84 -16.08
CA GLN A 255 -3.41 -3.65 -14.91
C GLN A 255 -2.69 -4.92 -15.38
N TYR A 256 -1.46 -5.12 -14.92
CA TYR A 256 -0.73 -6.37 -15.08
C TYR A 256 -1.16 -7.40 -14.03
N PRO A 257 -0.95 -8.71 -14.24
CA PRO A 257 -1.35 -9.75 -13.30
C PRO A 257 -0.89 -9.45 -11.86
N PRO A 258 -1.65 -9.81 -10.81
CA PRO A 258 -1.27 -9.54 -9.42
C PRO A 258 0.10 -10.12 -9.06
N ALA A 259 0.79 -9.60 -8.04
CA ALA A 259 1.95 -10.31 -7.50
C ALA A 259 1.52 -11.68 -6.96
N PHE A 260 2.37 -12.70 -7.09
CA PHE A 260 2.12 -13.96 -6.38
C PHE A 260 2.14 -13.71 -4.87
N PRO A 261 1.32 -14.43 -4.09
CA PRO A 261 1.48 -14.46 -2.64
C PRO A 261 2.91 -14.85 -2.29
N LEU A 262 3.47 -14.24 -1.24
CA LEU A 262 4.79 -14.63 -0.73
C LEU A 262 4.76 -16.10 -0.29
N GLY A 263 5.89 -16.80 -0.45
CA GLY A 263 6.07 -18.09 0.20
C GLY A 263 6.14 -17.95 1.73
N GLN A 264 5.96 -19.06 2.46
CA GLN A 264 6.05 -19.07 3.93
C GLN A 264 7.37 -18.49 4.43
N ASN A 265 8.50 -18.91 3.86
CA ASN A 265 9.83 -18.42 4.27
C ASN A 265 9.99 -16.91 4.03
N GLU A 266 9.53 -16.40 2.89
CA GLU A 266 9.57 -14.97 2.58
C GLU A 266 8.69 -14.17 3.55
N LEU A 267 7.52 -14.73 3.91
CA LEU A 267 6.63 -14.14 4.89
C LEU A 267 7.27 -14.11 6.28
N ASP A 268 7.95 -15.18 6.68
CA ASP A 268 8.65 -15.27 7.96
C ASP A 268 9.79 -14.26 8.06
N GLU A 269 10.64 -14.18 7.03
CA GLU A 269 11.70 -13.18 6.96
C GLU A 269 11.15 -11.76 7.10
N LEU A 270 10.05 -11.46 6.41
CA LEU A 270 9.42 -10.14 6.41
C LEU A 270 8.91 -9.70 7.79
N TYR A 271 8.25 -10.62 8.53
CA TYR A 271 7.73 -10.32 9.87
C TYR A 271 8.80 -10.35 10.96
N LEU A 272 9.94 -11.02 10.70
CA LEU A 272 11.09 -11.04 11.61
C LEU A 272 12.12 -9.94 11.36
N LEU A 273 11.86 -9.00 10.43
CA LEU A 273 12.66 -7.79 10.29
C LEU A 273 12.72 -6.97 11.60
N PRO A 274 13.75 -6.13 11.81
CA PRO A 274 14.02 -5.49 13.11
C PRO A 274 13.12 -4.28 13.39
N TYR A 275 11.81 -4.51 13.52
CA TYR A 275 10.84 -3.48 13.90
C TYR A 275 11.01 -3.06 15.36
N THR A 276 11.02 -1.75 15.61
CA THR A 276 11.03 -1.20 16.98
C THR A 276 9.69 -1.37 17.69
N ARG A 277 8.59 -1.56 16.93
CA ARG A 277 7.20 -1.64 17.41
C ARG A 277 6.79 -0.40 18.24
N ARG A 278 7.35 0.76 17.89
CA ARG A 278 7.13 2.05 18.55
C ARG A 278 6.77 3.14 17.54
N VAL A 279 6.19 4.22 18.05
CA VAL A 279 6.00 5.46 17.29
C VAL A 279 7.38 6.13 17.17
N HIS A 280 7.70 6.67 16.00
CA HIS A 280 8.95 7.38 15.82
C HIS A 280 8.98 8.67 16.68
N PRO A 281 10.10 8.98 17.39
CA PRO A 281 10.18 10.09 18.34
C PRO A 281 9.71 11.45 17.80
N PHE A 282 10.07 11.78 16.55
CA PHE A 282 9.59 12.99 15.87
C PHE A 282 8.06 13.16 15.89
N TYR A 283 7.29 12.06 15.72
CA TYR A 283 5.82 12.11 15.74
C TYR A 283 5.26 11.90 17.15
N GLU A 284 5.92 11.10 17.98
CA GLU A 284 5.53 10.91 19.39
C GLU A 284 5.57 12.23 20.18
N ALA A 285 6.54 13.09 19.90
CA ALA A 285 6.63 14.44 20.49
C ALA A 285 5.44 15.35 20.14
N GLN A 286 4.66 15.01 19.10
CA GLN A 286 3.48 15.77 18.66
C GLN A 286 2.19 15.26 19.30
N GLY A 287 2.25 14.14 20.03
CA GLY A 287 1.15 13.55 20.76
C GLY A 287 1.08 12.03 20.61
N ASN A 288 0.29 11.40 21.49
CA ASN A 288 0.10 9.95 21.47
C ASN A 288 -0.58 9.50 20.15
N VAL A 289 -0.11 8.39 19.57
CA VAL A 289 -0.70 7.76 18.39
C VAL A 289 -1.45 6.51 18.84
N LYS A 290 -2.77 6.59 18.91
CA LYS A 290 -3.60 5.53 19.49
C LYS A 290 -3.51 4.20 18.75
N ALA A 291 -3.29 4.21 17.44
CA ALA A 291 -3.24 3.00 16.62
C ALA A 291 -2.15 2.00 17.06
N ILE A 292 -1.05 2.43 17.69
CA ILE A 292 -0.04 1.49 18.20
C ILE A 292 -0.53 0.71 19.42
N GLU A 293 -1.48 1.25 20.20
CA GLU A 293 -1.93 0.63 21.45
C GLU A 293 -2.60 -0.72 21.19
N THR A 294 -3.32 -0.86 20.07
CA THR A 294 -4.02 -2.08 19.69
C THR A 294 -3.10 -3.14 19.11
N VAL A 295 -2.06 -2.72 18.37
CA VAL A 295 -1.21 -3.64 17.59
C VAL A 295 0.17 -3.90 18.21
N ARG A 296 0.61 -3.14 19.22
CA ARG A 296 1.97 -3.23 19.78
C ARG A 296 2.40 -4.66 20.11
N PHE A 297 1.48 -5.46 20.65
CA PHE A 297 1.70 -6.86 21.02
C PHE A 297 0.79 -7.82 20.24
N SER A 298 0.40 -7.44 19.02
CA SER A 298 -0.27 -8.35 18.08
C SER A 298 0.75 -9.05 17.19
N ILE A 299 0.39 -10.25 16.75
CA ILE A 299 1.19 -11.08 15.84
C ILE A 299 0.34 -11.41 14.62
N THR A 300 0.89 -11.13 13.44
CA THR A 300 0.25 -11.61 12.21
C THR A 300 0.71 -13.03 11.93
N SER A 301 -0.17 -14.03 12.00
CA SER A 301 0.14 -15.44 11.71
C SER A 301 -0.19 -15.85 10.28
N VAL A 302 -1.10 -15.14 9.62
CA VAL A 302 -1.66 -15.52 8.32
C VAL A 302 -1.99 -14.29 7.45
N ARG A 303 -1.86 -14.43 6.13
CA ARG A 303 -2.34 -13.47 5.13
C ARG A 303 -3.30 -14.14 4.13
N GLY A 304 -4.15 -13.31 3.53
CA GLY A 304 -5.18 -13.76 2.59
C GLY A 304 -6.50 -14.13 3.25
N CYS A 305 -7.56 -14.23 2.46
CA CYS A 305 -8.89 -14.61 2.94
C CYS A 305 -9.74 -15.24 1.83
N PHE A 306 -9.99 -16.55 1.90
CA PHE A 306 -10.82 -17.25 0.89
C PHE A 306 -12.31 -16.87 0.95
N GLY A 307 -12.76 -16.21 2.03
CA GLY A 307 -14.16 -15.88 2.24
C GLY A 307 -14.75 -14.91 1.21
N ASN A 308 -13.91 -14.09 0.56
CA ASN A 308 -14.28 -13.19 -0.54
C ASN A 308 -15.61 -12.44 -0.35
N CYS A 309 -15.89 -11.98 0.87
CA CYS A 309 -17.17 -11.37 1.20
C CYS A 309 -17.34 -10.06 0.43
N ALA A 310 -18.53 -9.83 -0.15
CA ALA A 310 -18.80 -8.67 -1.00
C ALA A 310 -18.58 -7.30 -0.32
N PHE A 311 -18.65 -7.25 1.01
CA PHE A 311 -18.42 -6.04 1.81
C PHE A 311 -16.95 -5.83 2.20
N CYS A 312 -16.08 -6.81 1.93
CA CYS A 312 -14.72 -6.83 2.43
C CYS A 312 -13.72 -6.45 1.33
N ALA A 313 -12.84 -5.49 1.61
CA ALA A 313 -11.75 -5.13 0.71
C ALA A 313 -10.58 -6.12 0.75
N LEU A 314 -10.59 -7.07 1.69
CA LEU A 314 -9.43 -7.90 1.99
C LEU A 314 -9.04 -8.82 0.84
N SER A 315 -9.97 -9.51 0.21
CA SER A 315 -9.68 -10.37 -0.95
C SER A 315 -9.14 -9.57 -2.14
N ASN A 316 -9.60 -8.34 -2.32
CA ASN A 316 -9.11 -7.43 -3.35
C ASN A 316 -7.70 -6.89 -3.08
N HIS A 317 -7.21 -6.99 -1.84
CA HIS A 317 -5.91 -6.45 -1.42
C HIS A 317 -4.88 -7.53 -1.05
N GLN A 318 -5.26 -8.54 -0.25
CA GLN A 318 -4.40 -9.65 0.17
C GLN A 318 -4.58 -10.93 -0.66
N THR A 319 -5.46 -10.92 -1.66
CA THR A 319 -5.90 -12.10 -2.41
C THR A 319 -6.76 -13.06 -1.58
N THR A 320 -7.34 -14.05 -2.26
CA THR A 320 -8.06 -15.16 -1.65
C THR A 320 -7.16 -16.35 -1.29
N HIS A 321 -5.87 -16.25 -1.59
CA HIS A 321 -4.89 -17.31 -1.34
C HIS A 321 -4.30 -17.16 0.06
N ILE A 322 -4.37 -18.22 0.86
CA ILE A 322 -3.90 -18.22 2.24
C ILE A 322 -2.41 -18.52 2.28
N VAL A 323 -1.66 -17.71 3.03
CA VAL A 323 -0.27 -17.96 3.36
C VAL A 323 -0.10 -17.86 4.86
N SER A 324 0.32 -18.96 5.48
CA SER A 324 0.61 -19.04 6.91
C SER A 324 2.10 -18.90 7.15
N ARG A 325 2.47 -18.16 8.19
CA ARG A 325 3.83 -18.16 8.73
C ARG A 325 4.17 -19.52 9.33
N SER A 326 5.45 -19.82 9.51
CA SER A 326 5.84 -20.98 10.29
C SER A 326 5.56 -20.76 11.79
N GLU A 327 5.39 -21.86 12.51
CA GLU A 327 5.27 -21.83 13.97
C GLU A 327 6.53 -21.26 14.61
N GLU A 328 7.70 -21.64 14.10
CA GLU A 328 9.01 -21.19 14.56
C GLU A 328 9.14 -19.66 14.47
N SER A 329 8.69 -19.07 13.36
CA SER A 329 8.67 -17.63 13.12
C SER A 329 7.75 -16.90 14.09
N ILE A 330 6.56 -17.44 14.35
CA ILE A 330 5.61 -16.90 15.34
C ILE A 330 6.21 -16.96 16.74
N LEU A 331 6.76 -18.10 17.14
CA LEU A 331 7.39 -18.29 18.45
C LEU A 331 8.59 -17.37 18.64
N GLU A 332 9.39 -17.15 17.59
CA GLU A 332 10.51 -16.22 17.64
C GLU A 332 10.04 -14.78 17.85
N GLU A 333 8.98 -14.36 17.17
CA GLU A 333 8.39 -13.04 17.41
C GLU A 333 7.84 -12.92 18.85
N VAL A 334 7.16 -13.94 19.37
CA VAL A 334 6.72 -13.98 20.78
C VAL A 334 7.92 -13.78 21.72
N ARG A 335 9.03 -14.51 21.52
CA ARG A 335 10.25 -14.37 22.34
C ARG A 335 10.86 -12.97 22.28
N ARG A 336 10.70 -12.24 21.18
CA ARG A 336 11.14 -10.84 21.07
C ARG A 336 10.21 -9.90 21.83
N LEU A 337 8.89 -10.13 21.74
CA LEU A 337 7.89 -9.34 22.46
C LEU A 337 8.04 -9.49 23.98
N THR A 338 8.30 -10.71 24.48
CA THR A 338 8.47 -10.93 25.93
C THR A 338 9.67 -10.22 26.54
N LYS A 339 10.64 -9.80 25.71
CA LYS A 339 11.82 -9.03 26.13
C LYS A 339 11.58 -7.51 26.13
N MET A 340 10.44 -7.04 25.62
CA MET A 340 10.13 -5.60 25.60
C MET A 340 9.73 -5.13 27.01
N PRO A 341 10.28 -4.00 27.51
CA PRO A 341 9.93 -3.46 28.83
C PRO A 341 8.44 -3.20 29.04
N GLU A 342 7.73 -2.86 27.96
CA GLU A 342 6.31 -2.54 27.98
C GLU A 342 5.41 -3.79 27.97
N PHE A 343 5.96 -5.00 27.77
CA PHE A 343 5.18 -6.23 27.68
C PHE A 343 4.63 -6.64 29.05
N ARG A 344 3.32 -6.92 29.11
CA ARG A 344 2.60 -7.24 30.35
C ARG A 344 2.16 -8.70 30.47
N GLY A 345 2.67 -9.59 29.62
CA GLY A 345 2.31 -11.01 29.64
C GLY A 345 1.14 -11.40 28.73
N THR A 346 0.62 -10.48 27.91
CA THR A 346 -0.50 -10.74 27.01
C THR A 346 -0.16 -10.39 25.58
N ILE A 347 -0.31 -11.36 24.68
CA ILE A 347 -0.39 -11.14 23.24
C ILE A 347 -1.83 -10.76 22.93
N THR A 348 -2.05 -9.56 22.38
CA THR A 348 -3.40 -8.98 22.26
C THR A 348 -4.21 -9.60 21.12
N ASP A 349 -3.52 -10.10 20.09
CA ASP A 349 -4.12 -10.73 18.93
C ASP A 349 -3.09 -11.64 18.23
N VAL A 350 -3.56 -12.78 17.72
CA VAL A 350 -2.79 -13.71 16.89
C VAL A 350 -3.66 -14.09 15.70
N GLY A 351 -3.33 -13.58 14.52
CA GLY A 351 -4.20 -13.79 13.36
C GLY A 351 -3.78 -12.97 12.16
N GLY A 352 -4.73 -12.60 11.33
CA GLY A 352 -4.55 -11.60 10.28
C GLY A 352 -5.77 -10.68 10.27
N PRO A 353 -5.93 -9.81 9.27
CA PRO A 353 -7.17 -9.04 9.11
C PRO A 353 -8.41 -9.91 8.78
N THR A 354 -8.24 -11.24 8.64
CA THR A 354 -9.29 -12.23 8.40
C THR A 354 -9.65 -12.94 9.71
N ALA A 355 -10.76 -13.70 9.71
CA ALA A 355 -10.94 -14.79 10.66
C ALA A 355 -9.70 -15.71 10.65
N ASN A 356 -9.38 -16.35 11.78
CA ASN A 356 -8.18 -17.18 11.88
C ASN A 356 -8.24 -18.35 10.88
N MET A 357 -7.48 -18.22 9.80
CA MET A 357 -7.34 -19.19 8.70
C MET A 357 -5.94 -19.81 8.68
N TYR A 358 -5.19 -19.72 9.79
CA TYR A 358 -3.87 -20.31 9.90
C TYR A 358 -3.91 -21.82 9.63
N GLY A 359 -3.00 -22.29 8.77
CA GLY A 359 -2.95 -23.69 8.33
C GLY A 359 -4.14 -24.14 7.48
N SER A 360 -5.02 -23.22 7.05
CA SER A 360 -6.12 -23.57 6.16
C SER A 360 -5.63 -23.69 4.71
N GLU A 361 -6.06 -24.76 4.05
CA GLU A 361 -5.71 -25.07 2.67
C GLU A 361 -6.98 -25.31 1.84
N CYS A 362 -6.87 -25.16 0.52
CA CYS A 362 -7.97 -25.39 -0.41
C CYS A 362 -7.43 -26.01 -1.69
N ASP A 363 -7.62 -27.31 -1.84
CA ASP A 363 -7.11 -28.10 -2.98
C ASP A 363 -7.55 -27.52 -4.33
N VAL A 364 -8.81 -27.06 -4.43
CA VAL A 364 -9.38 -26.43 -5.64
C VAL A 364 -8.65 -25.14 -6.05
N ARG A 365 -8.02 -24.44 -5.09
CA ARG A 365 -7.25 -23.22 -5.36
C ARG A 365 -5.76 -23.46 -5.50
N GLN A 366 -5.27 -24.60 -5.03
CA GLN A 366 -3.87 -25.00 -5.14
C GLN A 366 -3.58 -25.80 -6.42
N SER A 367 -4.61 -26.39 -7.04
CA SER A 367 -4.60 -26.95 -8.39
C SER A 367 -4.74 -25.87 -9.45
#